data_AF-A0A8S3GCP4-F1
#
_entry.id   AF-A0A8S3GCP4-F1
#
_cell.length_a   1.000
_cell.length_b   1.000
_cell.length_c   1.000
_cell.angle_alpha   90.00
_cell.angle_beta   90.00
_cell.angle_gamma   90.00
#
_symmetry.space_group_name_H-M   'P 1'
#
loop_
_entity.id
_entity.type
_entity.pdbx_description
1 polymer ?
#
loop_
_entity_poly.entity_id
_entity_poly.type
_entity_poly.pdbx_seq_one_letter_code
_entity_poly.pdbx_strand_id
1 'polypeptide(L)'
;PVIYAKSGDQIIDNNAINILKEKIIPFATLLTPNRQEACRLLGRNNICVDDLEEAAKELLKLGTKAVLIKGVDGRDCLLVQEQEKVVWIGGTTDWIDSKNVHGTGCTYSAAITAFLGRGDPLLRAVQKAKIYITEAIRAGATYQQGHGAGPVCHHWFSFDQNFIQSAWLSVSELYKQIKALPFLSEIAD
;
A
#
# COMPACT_ATOMS: atom_id res chain seq x y z
N PRO A 1 -4.89 -2.94 3.24
CA PRO A 1 -5.55 -2.36 4.43
C PRO A 1 -4.74 -2.76 5.65
N VAL A 2 -4.25 -1.84 6.48
CA VAL A 2 -3.33 -2.20 7.56
C VAL A 2 -4.12 -2.92 8.66
N ILE A 3 -4.03 -4.25 8.68
CA ILE A 3 -4.66 -5.11 9.69
C ILE A 3 -3.62 -5.70 10.64
N TYR A 4 -2.43 -6.01 10.11
CA TYR A 4 -1.32 -6.57 10.85
C TYR A 4 -0.13 -5.63 10.86
N ALA A 5 0.62 -5.65 11.97
CA ALA A 5 1.93 -5.07 12.05
C ALA A 5 2.91 -5.91 11.24
N LYS A 6 4.08 -5.34 10.93
CA LYS A 6 5.15 -6.10 10.29
C LYS A 6 5.70 -7.23 11.14
N SER A 7 5.54 -7.15 12.45
CA SER A 7 5.83 -8.23 13.40
C SER A 7 4.84 -9.39 13.32
N GLY A 8 3.69 -9.21 12.65
CA GLY A 8 2.61 -10.20 12.56
C GLY A 8 1.48 -9.98 13.58
N ASP A 9 1.62 -9.02 14.49
CA ASP A 9 0.58 -8.71 15.48
C ASP A 9 -0.64 -8.07 14.83
N GLN A 10 -1.84 -8.51 15.21
CA GLN A 10 -3.08 -7.89 14.75
C GLN A 10 -3.21 -6.50 15.38
N ILE A 11 -3.30 -5.46 14.55
CA ILE A 11 -3.38 -4.05 14.99
C ILE A 11 -4.81 -3.64 15.31
N ILE A 12 -5.79 -4.18 14.58
CA ILE A 12 -7.21 -3.81 14.72
C ILE A 12 -8.05 -5.03 15.07
N ASP A 13 -9.03 -4.89 15.96
CA ASP A 13 -9.88 -6.01 16.39
C ASP A 13 -10.91 -6.46 15.33
N ASN A 14 -11.69 -7.50 15.66
CA ASN A 14 -12.74 -8.03 14.77
C ASN A 14 -13.83 -6.99 14.44
N ASN A 15 -14.17 -6.12 15.38
CA ASN A 15 -15.20 -5.11 15.17
C ASN A 15 -14.72 -4.06 14.16
N ALA A 16 -13.46 -3.62 14.28
CA ALA A 16 -12.83 -2.73 13.34
C ALA A 16 -12.73 -3.34 11.92
N ILE A 17 -12.47 -4.65 11.81
CA ILE A 17 -12.50 -5.36 10.51
C ILE A 17 -13.90 -5.34 9.91
N ASN A 18 -14.95 -5.58 10.71
CA ASN A 18 -16.33 -5.53 10.22
C ASN A 18 -16.70 -4.12 9.76
N ILE A 19 -16.36 -3.09 10.54
CA ILE A 19 -16.56 -1.68 10.14
C ILE A 19 -15.81 -1.38 8.84
N LEU A 20 -14.56 -1.82 8.70
CA LEU A 20 -13.80 -1.67 7.47
C LEU A 20 -14.54 -2.27 6.27
N LYS A 21 -15.04 -3.51 6.41
CA LYS A 21 -15.78 -4.23 5.35
C LYS A 21 -17.11 -3.57 5.00
N GLU A 22 -17.86 -3.09 5.98
CA GLU A 22 -19.22 -2.58 5.77
C GLU A 22 -19.28 -1.08 5.45
N LYS A 23 -18.31 -0.29 5.95
CA LYS A 23 -18.39 1.18 5.94
C LYS A 23 -17.29 1.85 5.13
N ILE A 24 -16.16 1.21 4.90
CA ILE A 24 -14.99 1.84 4.26
C ILE A 24 -14.71 1.23 2.89
N ILE A 25 -14.56 -0.10 2.82
CA ILE A 25 -14.25 -0.81 1.56
C ILE A 25 -15.23 -0.51 0.43
N PRO A 26 -16.56 -0.36 0.65
CA PRO A 26 -17.50 -0.03 -0.41
C PRO A 26 -17.23 1.31 -1.12
N PHE A 27 -16.49 2.22 -0.49
CA PHE A 27 -16.12 3.51 -1.10
C PHE A 27 -14.72 3.50 -1.74
N ALA A 28 -13.96 2.41 -1.59
CA ALA A 28 -12.61 2.32 -2.09
C ALA A 28 -12.61 2.23 -3.62
N THR A 29 -11.79 3.07 -4.26
CA THR A 29 -11.47 2.92 -5.69
C THR A 29 -10.57 1.69 -5.92
N LEU A 30 -9.66 1.43 -4.98
CA LEU A 30 -8.77 0.27 -5.01
C LEU A 30 -8.52 -0.24 -3.59
N LEU A 31 -8.75 -1.52 -3.37
CA LEU A 31 -8.36 -2.22 -2.14
C LEU A 31 -7.00 -2.89 -2.37
N THR A 32 -5.99 -2.61 -1.54
CA THR A 32 -4.62 -3.12 -1.75
C THR A 32 -4.15 -4.07 -0.63
N PRO A 33 -4.80 -5.22 -0.39
CA PRO A 33 -4.38 -6.13 0.67
C PRO A 33 -3.07 -6.84 0.28
N ASN A 34 -2.23 -7.15 1.27
CA ASN A 34 -1.27 -8.24 1.09
C ASN A 34 -1.98 -9.60 1.26
N ARG A 35 -1.27 -10.71 1.06
CA ARG A 35 -1.83 -12.06 1.21
C ARG A 35 -2.48 -12.32 2.59
N GLN A 36 -1.84 -11.92 3.68
CA GLN A 36 -2.37 -12.12 5.04
C GLN A 36 -3.62 -11.27 5.31
N GLU A 37 -3.61 -10.02 4.85
CA GLU A 37 -4.77 -9.12 4.92
C GLU A 37 -5.95 -9.66 4.10
N ALA A 38 -5.67 -10.23 2.91
CA ALA A 38 -6.68 -10.87 2.07
C ALA A 38 -7.31 -12.09 2.76
N CYS A 39 -6.48 -13.00 3.30
CA CYS A 39 -6.94 -14.13 4.12
C CYS A 39 -7.89 -13.66 5.22
N ARG A 40 -7.49 -12.61 5.94
CA ARG A 40 -8.25 -12.10 7.08
C ARG A 40 -9.58 -11.50 6.69
N LEU A 41 -9.62 -10.71 5.61
CA LEU A 41 -10.86 -10.11 5.10
C LEU A 41 -11.85 -11.17 4.60
N LEU A 42 -11.34 -12.27 4.03
CA LEU A 42 -12.14 -13.39 3.53
C LEU A 42 -12.44 -14.47 4.58
N GLY A 43 -11.82 -14.41 5.76
CA GLY A 43 -11.96 -15.46 6.78
C GLY A 43 -11.30 -16.79 6.37
N ARG A 44 -10.28 -16.75 5.52
CA ARG A 44 -9.52 -17.92 5.06
C ARG A 44 -8.24 -18.09 5.87
N ASN A 45 -7.80 -19.33 6.06
CA ASN A 45 -6.53 -19.63 6.72
C ASN A 45 -5.31 -19.37 5.80
N ASN A 46 -5.47 -19.64 4.51
CA ASN A 46 -4.42 -19.46 3.51
C ASN A 46 -5.03 -19.15 2.13
N ILE A 47 -4.25 -18.49 1.28
CA ILE A 47 -4.54 -18.23 -0.13
C ILE A 47 -3.24 -18.56 -0.87
N CYS A 48 -3.24 -19.59 -1.71
CA CYS A 48 -2.08 -19.89 -2.56
C CYS A 48 -2.14 -19.06 -3.85
N VAL A 49 -1.12 -19.21 -4.70
CA VAL A 49 -1.02 -18.48 -5.98
C VAL A 49 -2.23 -18.77 -6.87
N ASP A 50 -2.67 -20.03 -6.91
CA ASP A 50 -3.77 -20.48 -7.75
C ASP A 50 -5.12 -19.96 -7.25
N ASP A 51 -5.22 -19.60 -5.97
CA ASP A 51 -6.44 -19.04 -5.37
C ASP A 51 -6.61 -17.54 -5.61
N LEU A 52 -5.61 -16.84 -6.15
CA LEU A 52 -5.59 -15.38 -6.14
C LEU A 52 -6.69 -14.73 -6.96
N GLU A 53 -7.03 -15.33 -8.11
CA GLU A 53 -8.10 -14.82 -8.94
C GLU A 53 -9.44 -14.94 -8.21
N GLU A 54 -9.71 -16.08 -7.58
CA GLU A 54 -10.94 -16.28 -6.82
C GLU A 54 -10.99 -15.38 -5.58
N ALA A 55 -9.87 -15.25 -4.87
CA ALA A 55 -9.77 -14.34 -3.73
C ALA A 55 -10.01 -12.88 -4.15
N ALA A 56 -9.51 -12.44 -5.31
CA ALA A 56 -9.75 -11.10 -5.83
C ALA A 56 -11.25 -10.90 -6.17
N LYS A 57 -11.89 -11.89 -6.79
CA LYS A 57 -13.33 -11.89 -7.09
C LYS A 57 -14.17 -11.81 -5.81
N GLU A 58 -13.82 -12.55 -4.77
CA GLU A 58 -14.51 -12.48 -3.48
C GLU A 58 -14.32 -11.14 -2.78
N LEU A 59 -13.10 -10.57 -2.81
CA LEU A 59 -12.83 -9.26 -2.23
C LEU A 59 -13.59 -8.14 -2.95
N LEU A 60 -13.82 -8.24 -4.26
CA LEU A 60 -14.68 -7.30 -5.00
C LEU A 60 -16.13 -7.29 -4.48
N LYS A 61 -16.65 -8.43 -4.01
CA LYS A 61 -18.01 -8.53 -3.43
C LYS A 61 -18.16 -7.70 -2.16
N LEU A 62 -17.07 -7.20 -1.56
CA LEU A 62 -17.10 -6.24 -0.46
C LEU A 62 -17.45 -4.81 -0.92
N GLY A 63 -17.64 -4.57 -2.23
CA GLY A 63 -18.12 -3.31 -2.79
C GLY A 63 -17.04 -2.35 -3.30
N THR A 64 -15.76 -2.73 -3.26
CA THR A 64 -14.68 -1.93 -3.86
C THR A 64 -14.70 -2.02 -5.39
N LYS A 65 -14.26 -0.96 -6.08
CA LYS A 65 -14.22 -0.92 -7.56
C LYS A 65 -13.09 -1.76 -8.16
N ALA A 66 -12.02 -1.98 -7.38
CA ALA A 66 -10.89 -2.80 -7.78
C ALA A 66 -10.17 -3.40 -6.56
N VAL A 67 -9.42 -4.48 -6.78
CA VAL A 67 -8.60 -5.18 -5.78
C VAL A 67 -7.20 -5.43 -6.35
N LEU A 68 -6.16 -5.12 -5.57
CA LEU A 68 -4.76 -5.44 -5.84
C LEU A 68 -4.17 -6.29 -4.71
N ILE A 69 -4.12 -7.61 -4.87
CA ILE A 69 -3.48 -8.51 -3.91
C ILE A 69 -1.98 -8.51 -4.14
N LYS A 70 -1.21 -8.08 -3.14
CA LYS A 70 0.24 -7.84 -3.26
C LYS A 70 1.09 -9.01 -2.78
N GLY A 71 2.26 -9.17 -3.41
CA GLY A 71 3.39 -9.91 -2.86
C GLY A 71 3.25 -11.43 -2.88
N VAL A 72 2.67 -11.98 -3.95
CA VAL A 72 2.50 -13.42 -4.11
C VAL A 72 3.45 -13.89 -5.21
N ASP A 73 4.49 -14.61 -4.80
CA ASP A 73 5.58 -15.08 -5.67
C ASP A 73 6.18 -13.97 -6.55
N GLY A 74 6.45 -12.82 -5.94
CA GLY A 74 7.01 -11.64 -6.62
C GLY A 74 6.01 -10.85 -7.48
N ARG A 75 4.79 -11.35 -7.68
CA ARG A 75 3.75 -10.73 -8.50
C ARG A 75 2.63 -10.13 -7.65
N ASP A 76 1.94 -9.15 -8.22
CA ASP A 76 0.67 -8.65 -7.69
C ASP A 76 -0.48 -9.02 -8.64
N CYS A 77 -1.66 -9.27 -8.08
CA CYS A 77 -2.87 -9.63 -8.81
C CYS A 77 -3.88 -8.48 -8.75
N LEU A 78 -4.14 -7.83 -9.89
CA LEU A 78 -5.10 -6.74 -10.02
C LEU A 78 -6.39 -7.26 -10.67
N LEU A 79 -7.54 -6.96 -10.08
CA LEU A 79 -8.86 -7.19 -10.68
C LEU A 79 -9.72 -5.92 -10.55
N VAL A 80 -10.38 -5.54 -11.65
CA VAL A 80 -11.31 -4.40 -11.71
C VAL A 80 -12.72 -4.94 -11.88
N GLN A 81 -13.72 -4.34 -11.22
CA GLN A 81 -15.10 -4.85 -11.13
C GLN A 81 -15.75 -5.19 -12.49
N GLU A 82 -15.37 -4.50 -13.57
CA GLU A 82 -15.92 -4.69 -14.92
C GLU A 82 -15.10 -5.65 -15.78
N GLN A 83 -14.09 -6.32 -15.21
CA GLN A 83 -13.18 -7.22 -15.91
C GLN A 83 -13.36 -8.66 -15.43
N GLU A 84 -13.42 -9.59 -16.38
CA GLU A 84 -13.53 -11.03 -16.11
C GLU A 84 -12.21 -11.66 -15.63
N LYS A 85 -11.08 -11.06 -16.01
CA LYS A 85 -9.74 -11.63 -15.82
C LYS A 85 -8.85 -10.70 -15.01
N VAL A 86 -8.01 -11.32 -14.19
CA VAL A 86 -6.95 -10.63 -13.45
C VAL A 86 -5.85 -10.16 -14.38
N VAL A 87 -5.21 -9.06 -13.99
CA VAL A 87 -3.98 -8.56 -14.59
C VAL A 87 -2.83 -8.76 -13.60
N TRP A 88 -1.80 -9.47 -14.04
CA TRP A 88 -0.60 -9.68 -13.24
C TRP A 88 0.35 -8.49 -13.39
N ILE A 89 0.85 -7.98 -12.26
CA ILE A 89 1.72 -6.82 -12.19
C ILE A 89 3.10 -7.24 -11.64
N GLY A 90 4.16 -6.86 -12.35
CA GLY A 90 5.55 -7.21 -12.04
C GLY A 90 6.00 -8.56 -12.64
N GLY A 91 7.31 -8.82 -12.60
CA GLY A 91 7.92 -10.08 -13.00
C GLY A 91 8.25 -10.99 -11.81
N THR A 92 8.35 -12.30 -12.05
CA THR A 92 8.78 -13.27 -11.01
C THR A 92 10.22 -13.08 -10.56
N THR A 93 11.07 -12.43 -11.38
CA THR A 93 12.49 -12.18 -11.10
C THR A 93 12.75 -10.89 -10.33
N ASP A 94 11.72 -10.11 -9.99
CA ASP A 94 11.87 -8.79 -9.35
C ASP A 94 12.06 -8.89 -7.81
N TRP A 95 12.32 -10.08 -7.27
CA TRP A 95 12.56 -10.24 -5.84
C TRP A 95 13.90 -9.60 -5.45
N ILE A 96 13.84 -8.60 -4.59
CA ILE A 96 15.01 -7.92 -4.04
C ILE A 96 15.24 -8.45 -2.63
N ASP A 97 16.40 -9.10 -2.41
CA ASP A 97 16.80 -9.51 -1.07
C ASP A 97 17.16 -8.28 -0.23
N SER A 98 16.25 -7.88 0.65
CA SER A 98 16.42 -6.74 1.52
C SER A 98 15.77 -6.97 2.87
N LYS A 99 16.48 -6.62 3.94
CA LYS A 99 15.93 -6.54 5.29
C LYS A 99 15.12 -5.25 5.50
N ASN A 100 15.22 -4.30 4.58
CA ASN A 100 14.62 -2.97 4.68
C ASN A 100 13.25 -2.92 4.01
N VAL A 101 12.32 -3.69 4.57
CA VAL A 101 10.93 -3.77 4.09
C VAL A 101 10.01 -2.74 4.76
N HIS A 102 10.59 -1.84 5.56
CA HIS A 102 10.04 -0.61 6.16
C HIS A 102 9.15 0.22 5.21
N GLY A 103 7.90 0.60 5.50
CA GLY A 103 7.08 1.41 4.59
C GLY A 103 6.68 0.83 3.22
N THR A 104 6.99 -0.42 2.84
CA THR A 104 6.70 -0.92 1.47
C THR A 104 5.22 -0.81 1.07
N GLY A 105 4.32 -1.29 1.93
CA GLY A 105 2.88 -1.22 1.70
C GLY A 105 2.35 0.21 1.60
N CYS A 106 2.74 1.08 2.54
CA CYS A 106 2.29 2.48 2.58
C CYS A 106 2.78 3.27 1.37
N THR A 107 4.05 3.08 1.02
CA THR A 107 4.69 3.71 -0.15
C THR A 107 3.99 3.29 -1.43
N TYR A 108 3.70 1.98 -1.58
CA TYR A 108 3.04 1.48 -2.77
C TYR A 108 1.62 2.06 -2.92
N SER A 109 0.81 2.02 -1.86
CA SER A 109 -0.55 2.61 -1.90
C SER A 109 -0.53 4.13 -2.11
N ALA A 110 0.45 4.84 -1.53
CA ALA A 110 0.62 6.28 -1.71
C ALA A 110 1.02 6.62 -3.15
N ALA A 111 1.95 5.85 -3.75
CA ALA A 111 2.35 6.02 -5.14
C ALA A 111 1.18 5.77 -6.10
N ILE A 112 0.38 4.73 -5.89
CA ILE A 112 -0.84 4.48 -6.69
C ILE A 112 -1.78 5.68 -6.59
N THR A 113 -2.04 6.16 -5.38
CA THR A 113 -2.92 7.30 -5.12
C THR A 113 -2.43 8.56 -5.83
N ALA A 114 -1.12 8.83 -5.79
CA ALA A 114 -0.51 9.97 -6.46
C ALA A 114 -0.66 9.90 -7.99
N PHE A 115 -0.45 8.73 -8.60
CA PHE A 115 -0.65 8.56 -10.05
C PHE A 115 -2.13 8.69 -10.45
N LEU A 116 -3.05 8.11 -9.66
CA LEU A 116 -4.49 8.31 -9.88
C LEU A 116 -4.88 9.79 -9.78
N GLY A 117 -4.37 10.52 -8.77
CA GLY A 117 -4.63 11.95 -8.59
C GLY A 117 -4.11 12.82 -9.74
N ARG A 118 -3.14 12.32 -10.53
CA ARG A 118 -2.64 12.96 -11.75
C ARG A 118 -3.48 12.63 -13.00
N GLY A 119 -4.53 11.82 -12.86
CA GLY A 119 -5.38 11.37 -13.96
C GLY A 119 -4.88 10.14 -14.71
N ASP A 120 -3.88 9.41 -14.19
CA ASP A 120 -3.48 8.14 -14.81
C ASP A 120 -4.61 7.11 -14.67
N PRO A 121 -4.90 6.30 -15.72
CA PRO A 121 -5.79 5.15 -15.59
C PRO A 121 -5.27 4.15 -14.54
N LEU A 122 -6.19 3.48 -13.83
CA LEU A 122 -5.86 2.61 -12.69
C LEU A 122 -4.74 1.60 -12.96
N LEU A 123 -4.83 0.85 -14.06
CA LEU A 123 -3.80 -0.13 -14.43
C LEU A 123 -2.42 0.55 -14.57
N ARG A 124 -2.37 1.71 -15.23
CA ARG A 124 -1.13 2.46 -15.44
C ARG A 124 -0.60 3.04 -14.13
N ALA A 125 -1.48 3.52 -13.25
CA ALA A 125 -1.11 3.99 -11.92
C ALA A 125 -0.48 2.86 -11.09
N VAL A 126 -1.07 1.67 -11.10
CA VAL A 126 -0.54 0.48 -10.42
C VAL A 126 0.82 0.06 -10.99
N GLN A 127 0.95 -0.01 -12.31
CA GLN A 127 2.23 -0.35 -12.96
C GLN A 127 3.35 0.64 -12.63
N LYS A 128 3.09 1.96 -12.73
CA LYS A 128 4.06 2.99 -12.36
C LYS A 128 4.42 2.92 -10.87
N ALA A 129 3.43 2.71 -10.00
CA ALA A 129 3.65 2.57 -8.58
C ALA A 129 4.46 1.31 -8.23
N LYS A 130 4.28 0.20 -8.96
CA LYS A 130 5.08 -1.02 -8.82
C LYS A 130 6.55 -0.73 -9.13
N ILE A 131 6.83 -0.06 -10.25
CA ILE A 131 8.20 0.36 -10.61
C ILE A 131 8.78 1.23 -9.49
N TYR A 132 8.02 2.23 -9.03
CA TYR A 132 8.46 3.13 -7.98
C TYR A 132 8.84 2.41 -6.69
N ILE A 133 7.99 1.50 -6.20
CA ILE A 133 8.29 0.78 -4.96
C ILE A 133 9.44 -0.19 -5.13
N THR A 134 9.56 -0.87 -6.28
CA THR A 134 10.68 -1.77 -6.57
C THR A 134 12.00 -1.02 -6.51
N GLU A 135 12.10 0.16 -7.13
CA GLU A 135 13.33 0.97 -7.10
C GLU A 135 13.58 1.59 -5.72
N ALA A 136 12.53 1.96 -4.98
CA ALA A 136 12.66 2.42 -3.60
C ALA A 136 13.23 1.32 -2.68
N ILE A 137 12.79 0.07 -2.86
CA ILE A 137 13.36 -1.09 -2.14
C ILE A 137 14.81 -1.29 -2.55
N ARG A 138 15.11 -1.28 -3.86
CA ARG A 138 16.46 -1.48 -4.40
C ARG A 138 17.46 -0.46 -3.84
N ALA A 139 17.11 0.83 -3.89
CA ALA A 139 17.96 1.90 -3.39
C ALA A 139 18.07 1.92 -1.86
N GLY A 140 17.00 1.53 -1.16
CA GLY A 140 17.01 1.41 0.31
C GLY A 140 17.66 0.13 0.83
N ALA A 141 17.99 -0.84 -0.04
CA ALA A 141 18.40 -2.18 0.38
C ALA A 141 19.68 -2.19 1.24
N THR A 142 20.55 -1.20 1.04
CA THR A 142 21.84 -1.07 1.74
C THR A 142 21.78 -0.17 2.98
N TYR A 143 20.62 0.43 3.29
CA TYR A 143 20.48 1.29 4.45
C TYR A 143 20.75 0.54 5.76
N GLN A 144 21.55 1.15 6.64
CA GLN A 144 21.82 0.66 7.98
C GLN A 144 21.21 1.64 8.99
N GLN A 145 19.88 1.59 9.15
CA GLN A 145 19.15 2.42 10.10
C GLN A 145 18.54 1.56 11.21
N GLY A 146 19.03 1.75 12.43
CA GLY A 146 18.59 0.99 13.60
C GLY A 146 18.97 -0.50 13.51
N HIS A 147 18.39 -1.29 14.42
CA HIS A 147 18.68 -2.73 14.56
C HIS A 147 17.57 -3.63 13.97
N GLY A 148 16.51 -3.04 13.43
CA GLY A 148 15.32 -3.74 12.91
C GLY A 148 15.18 -3.66 11.39
N ALA A 149 13.97 -3.93 10.88
CA ALA A 149 13.66 -3.76 9.47
C ALA A 149 13.71 -2.27 9.08
N GLY A 150 14.70 -1.87 8.29
CA GLY A 150 14.89 -0.48 7.87
C GLY A 150 13.90 -0.01 6.80
N PRO A 151 13.85 1.30 6.50
CA PRO A 151 12.94 1.89 5.52
C PRO A 151 13.36 1.65 4.06
N VAL A 152 12.40 1.68 3.15
CA VAL A 152 12.67 1.88 1.72
C VAL A 152 13.19 3.30 1.45
N CYS A 153 13.94 3.48 0.37
CA CYS A 153 14.39 4.80 -0.07
C CYS A 153 13.27 5.49 -0.87
N HIS A 154 12.47 6.34 -0.24
CA HIS A 154 11.40 7.07 -0.94
C HIS A 154 11.91 8.07 -1.99
N HIS A 155 13.17 8.50 -1.89
CA HIS A 155 13.77 9.55 -2.71
C HIS A 155 14.89 9.01 -3.61
N TRP A 156 14.68 7.80 -4.14
CA TRP A 156 15.71 7.05 -4.89
C TRP A 156 16.08 7.66 -6.24
N PHE A 157 15.15 8.39 -6.85
CA PHE A 157 15.42 9.20 -8.02
C PHE A 157 16.11 10.47 -7.55
N SER A 158 17.33 10.73 -8.05
CA SER A 158 18.15 11.88 -7.62
C SER A 158 17.31 13.14 -7.49
N PHE A 159 17.15 13.59 -6.25
CA PHE A 159 16.72 14.94 -5.97
C PHE A 159 17.96 15.80 -5.78
N ASP A 160 17.98 16.94 -6.46
CA ASP A 160 18.75 18.08 -6.00
C ASP A 160 18.48 18.24 -4.49
N GLN A 161 19.53 18.18 -3.66
CA GLN A 161 19.38 18.27 -2.20
C GLN A 161 18.60 19.53 -1.79
N ASN A 162 18.66 20.58 -2.60
CA ASN A 162 17.90 21.80 -2.43
C ASN A 162 16.38 21.58 -2.47
N PHE A 163 15.89 20.65 -3.31
CA PHE A 163 14.46 20.33 -3.39
C PHE A 163 13.96 19.67 -2.10
N ILE A 164 14.65 18.65 -1.58
CA ILE A 164 14.24 17.95 -0.35
C ILE A 164 14.19 18.93 0.82
N GLN A 165 15.19 19.80 0.94
CA GLN A 165 15.23 20.81 2.00
C GLN A 165 14.05 21.78 1.88
N SER A 166 13.76 22.26 0.68
CA SER A 166 12.62 23.17 0.45
C SER A 166 11.25 22.51 0.68
N ALA A 167 11.08 21.26 0.23
CA ALA A 167 9.83 20.50 0.39
C ALA A 167 9.59 20.14 1.86
N TRP A 168 10.64 19.74 2.59
CA TRP A 168 10.56 19.46 4.02
C TRP A 168 10.20 20.70 4.84
N LEU A 169 10.80 21.86 4.53
CA LEU A 169 10.43 23.13 5.17
C LEU A 169 8.97 23.49 4.91
N SER A 170 8.48 23.28 3.69
CA SER A 170 7.09 23.54 3.31
C SER A 170 6.10 22.62 4.02
N VAL A 171 6.40 21.31 4.08
CA VAL A 171 5.57 20.31 4.77
C VAL A 171 5.59 20.52 6.29
N SER A 172 6.75 20.85 6.86
CA SER A 172 6.90 21.19 8.28
C SER A 172 6.01 22.38 8.67
N GLU A 173 6.00 23.41 7.83
CA GLU A 173 5.19 24.60 8.09
C GLU A 173 3.69 24.31 7.94
N LEU A 174 3.30 23.57 6.89
CA LEU A 174 1.93 23.11 6.73
C LEU A 174 1.49 22.22 7.90
N TYR A 175 2.35 21.34 8.39
CA TYR A 175 2.09 20.47 9.54
C TYR A 175 1.86 21.27 10.83
N LYS A 176 2.66 22.32 11.08
CA LYS A 176 2.43 23.24 12.21
C LYS A 176 1.08 23.95 12.08
N GLN A 177 0.74 24.42 10.88
CA GLN A 177 -0.54 25.09 10.62
C GLN A 177 -1.72 24.15 10.82
N ILE A 178 -1.63 22.90 10.33
CA ILE A 178 -2.63 21.86 10.55
C ILE A 178 -2.77 21.57 12.05
N LYS A 179 -1.67 21.39 12.79
CA LYS A 179 -1.71 21.19 14.25
C LYS A 179 -2.30 22.37 15.01
N ALA A 180 -2.21 23.58 14.46
CA ALA A 180 -2.78 24.78 15.06
C ALA A 180 -4.26 25.00 14.71
N LEU A 181 -4.89 24.11 13.91
CA LEU A 181 -6.31 24.21 13.59
C LEU A 181 -7.16 23.91 14.84
N PRO A 182 -8.10 24.79 15.21
CA PRO A 182 -8.90 24.66 16.43
C PRO A 182 -9.68 23.34 16.55
N PHE A 183 -10.12 22.78 15.41
CA PHE A 183 -10.89 21.54 15.41
C PHE A 183 -10.05 20.31 15.81
N LEU A 184 -8.72 20.34 15.63
CA LEU A 184 -7.85 19.23 16.01
C LEU A 184 -7.53 19.22 17.51
N SER A 185 -7.57 20.38 18.17
CA SER A 185 -7.53 20.46 19.64
C SER A 185 -8.82 19.91 20.27
N GLU A 186 -9.98 20.15 19.66
CA GLU A 186 -11.28 19.66 20.17
C GLU A 186 -11.48 18.14 20.04
N ILE A 187 -10.72 17.46 19.17
CA ILE A 187 -10.75 15.99 19.00
C ILE A 187 -9.76 15.28 19.94
N ALA A 188 -8.80 16.01 20.51
CA ALA A 188 -7.73 15.45 21.34
C ALA A 188 -8.05 15.44 22.85
N ASP A 189 -9.13 16.12 23.27
CA ASP A 189 -9.72 16.07 24.63
C ASP A 189 -10.88 15.05 24.69
#